data_AF-A0A7C1C513-F1
#
_entry.id   AF-A0A7C1C513-F1
#
_cell.length_a   1.000
_cell.length_b   1.000
_cell.length_c   1.000
_cell.angle_alpha   90.00
_cell.angle_beta   90.00
_cell.angle_gamma   90.00
#
_symmetry.space_group_name_H-M   'P 1'
#
loop_
_entity.id
_entity.type
_entity.pdbx_description
1 polymer ?
#
loop_
_entity_poly.entity_id
_entity_poly.type
_entity_poly.pdbx_seq_one_letter_code
_entity_poly.pdbx_strand_id
1 'polypeptide(L)'
;MKVAVVSTNGVDVNEHVGKATRFLIYEIGSAGTKLLSEEKTESLSVGDPDHPFDQDRLSGVIKKIEGCERVYCTKIGDSPAAELKKLGIEP
;
A
#
# COMPACT_ATOMS: atom_id res chain seq x y z
N MET A 1 13.61 -4.97 -8.04
CA MET A 1 12.89 -4.54 -6.82
C MET A 1 11.42 -4.41 -7.14
N LYS A 2 10.53 -4.95 -6.31
CA LYS A 2 9.08 -4.72 -6.44
C LYS A 2 8.63 -3.63 -5.48
N VAL A 3 7.82 -2.69 -5.96
CA VAL A 3 7.25 -1.61 -5.13
C VAL A 3 5.76 -1.50 -5.38
N ALA A 4 5.01 -1.19 -4.32
CA ALA A 4 3.59 -0.87 -4.41
C ALA A 4 3.39 0.64 -4.36
N VAL A 5 2.49 1.17 -5.18
CA VAL A 5 2.21 2.60 -5.26
C VAL A 5 0.73 2.84 -5.03
N VAL A 6 0.41 3.68 -4.05
CA VAL A 6 -0.96 4.15 -3.82
C VAL A 6 -1.23 5.34 -4.73
N SER A 7 -2.13 5.16 -5.68
CA SER A 7 -2.54 6.20 -6.62
C SER A 7 -4.02 6.09 -6.95
N THR A 8 -4.71 7.23 -7.06
CA THR A 8 -6.11 7.32 -7.49
C THR A 8 -6.26 7.59 -8.98
N ASN A 9 -5.24 8.17 -9.64
CA ASN A 9 -5.24 8.48 -11.08
C ASN A 9 -4.26 7.63 -11.91
N GLY A 10 -3.37 6.87 -11.26
CA GLY A 10 -2.34 6.06 -11.92
C GLY A 10 -1.15 6.85 -12.46
N VAL A 11 -1.03 8.12 -12.07
CA VAL A 11 0.04 9.04 -12.49
C VAL A 11 0.86 9.46 -11.28
N ASP A 12 0.20 9.92 -10.21
CA ASP A 12 0.84 10.51 -9.03
C ASP A 12 0.66 9.63 -7.80
N VAL A 13 1.63 9.68 -6.88
CA VAL A 13 1.48 9.18 -5.50
C VAL A 13 0.62 10.20 -4.75
N ASN A 14 -0.69 9.96 -4.67
CA ASN A 14 -1.64 10.99 -4.27
C ASN A 14 -2.66 10.57 -3.19
N GLU A 15 -2.46 9.41 -2.56
CA GLU A 15 -3.40 8.89 -1.58
C GLU A 15 -2.71 8.16 -0.42
N HIS A 16 -3.39 8.14 0.73
CA HIS A 16 -2.91 7.50 1.95
C HIS A 16 -3.25 6.01 1.96
N VAL A 17 -2.45 5.20 2.66
CA VAL A 17 -2.63 3.73 2.69
C VAL A 17 -4.03 3.34 3.18
N GLY A 18 -4.56 4.02 4.20
CA GLY A 18 -5.86 3.63 4.74
C GLY A 18 -7.08 3.98 3.87
N LYS A 19 -6.95 4.74 2.79
CA LYS A 19 -8.02 5.07 1.82
C LYS A 19 -7.71 4.42 0.46
N ALA A 20 -6.57 3.74 0.36
CA ALA A 20 -6.20 3.02 -0.82
C ALA A 20 -7.33 2.04 -1.18
N THR A 21 -7.78 2.11 -2.42
CA THR A 21 -8.68 1.12 -3.03
C THR A 21 -7.95 0.27 -4.08
N ARG A 22 -6.71 0.65 -4.40
CA ARG A 22 -5.80 -0.11 -5.24
C ARG A 22 -4.34 0.20 -4.95
N PHE A 23 -3.48 -0.75 -5.32
CA PHE A 23 -2.04 -0.58 -5.41
C PHE A 23 -1.58 -0.89 -6.83
N LEU A 24 -0.71 -0.04 -7.37
CA LEU A 24 0.00 -0.31 -8.61
C LEU A 24 1.34 -0.94 -8.27
N ILE A 25 1.57 -2.17 -8.75
CA ILE A 25 2.78 -2.92 -8.45
C ILE A 25 3.76 -2.73 -9.59
N TYR A 26 4.90 -2.12 -9.29
CA TYR A 26 5.97 -1.88 -10.26
C TYR A 26 7.18 -2.75 -9.97
N GLU A 27 7.83 -3.19 -11.03
CA GLU A 27 9.19 -3.68 -11.00
C GLU A 27 10.15 -2.55 -11.39
N ILE A 28 11.16 -2.33 -10.55
CA ILE A 28 12.26 -1.40 -10.77
C ILE A 28 13.54 -2.21 -10.90
N GLY A 29 14.23 -2.04 -12.02
CA GLY A 29 15.51 -2.67 -12.32
C GLY A 29 16.44 -1.75 -13.10
N SER A 30 17.61 -2.27 -13.49
CA SER A 30 18.62 -1.51 -14.25
C SER A 30 18.11 -1.03 -15.61
N ALA A 31 17.15 -1.75 -16.21
CA ALA A 31 16.54 -1.40 -17.49
C ALA A 31 15.38 -0.37 -17.37
N GLY A 32 15.06 0.07 -16.15
CA GLY A 32 13.99 1.02 -15.88
C GLY A 32 12.84 0.44 -15.04
N THR A 33 11.66 1.03 -15.20
CA THR A 33 10.47 0.74 -14.41
C THR A 33 9.35 0.15 -15.27
N LYS A 34 8.70 -0.92 -14.78
CA LYS A 34 7.60 -1.58 -15.48
C LYS A 34 6.42 -1.81 -14.52
N LEU A 35 5.21 -1.45 -14.95
CA LEU A 35 3.99 -1.84 -14.23
C LEU A 35 3.76 -3.34 -14.44
N LEU A 36 3.65 -4.09 -13.33
CA LEU A 36 3.40 -5.53 -13.32
C LEU A 36 1.90 -5.83 -13.17
N SER A 37 1.24 -5.20 -12.21
CA SER A 37 -0.18 -5.44 -11.92
C SER A 37 -0.83 -4.26 -11.21
N GLU A 38 -2.17 -4.27 -11.22
CA GLU A 38 -3.01 -3.44 -10.35
C GLU A 38 -3.75 -4.37 -9.38
N GLU A 39 -3.50 -4.18 -8.09
CA GLU A 39 -4.11 -4.97 -7.02
C GLU A 39 -5.18 -4.14 -6.32
N LYS A 40 -6.45 -4.51 -6.52
CA LYS A 40 -7.57 -3.87 -5.82
C LYS A 40 -7.61 -4.30 -4.36
N THR A 41 -7.92 -3.36 -3.47
CA THR A 41 -8.06 -3.59 -2.03
C THR A 41 -9.28 -2.87 -1.49
N GLU A 42 -9.74 -3.30 -0.32
CA GLU A 42 -10.66 -2.52 0.48
C GLU A 42 -9.90 -1.46 1.28
N SER A 43 -10.56 -0.32 1.49
CA SER A 43 -10.06 0.77 2.33
C SER A 43 -9.98 0.31 3.79
N LEU A 44 -8.90 0.64 4.48
CA LEU A 44 -8.77 0.43 5.94
C LEU A 44 -9.66 1.39 6.72
N SER A 45 -9.88 2.60 6.16
CA SER A 45 -10.72 3.62 6.77
C SER A 45 -12.18 3.27 6.52
N VAL A 46 -12.96 3.32 7.59
CA VAL A 46 -14.43 3.25 7.55
C VAL A 46 -15.08 4.62 7.54
N GLY A 47 -14.30 5.71 7.47
CA GLY A 47 -14.81 7.09 7.52
C GLY A 47 -15.16 7.57 8.93
N ASP A 48 -14.99 6.74 9.94
CA ASP A 48 -15.11 7.07 11.36
C ASP A 48 -13.70 7.22 11.97
N PRO A 49 -13.31 8.42 12.45
CA PRO A 49 -12.02 8.66 13.09
C PRO A 49 -11.78 7.84 14.36
N ASP A 50 -12.85 7.43 15.04
CA ASP A 50 -12.80 6.73 16.34
C ASP A 50 -12.93 5.20 16.19
N HIS A 51 -13.02 4.69 14.95
CA HIS A 51 -13.11 3.26 14.72
C HIS A 51 -11.83 2.54 15.22
N PRO A 52 -11.96 1.42 15.94
CA PRO A 52 -10.80 0.65 16.40
C PRO A 52 -9.96 0.18 15.21
N PHE A 53 -8.67 0.00 15.43
CA PHE A 53 -7.79 -0.54 14.41
C PHE A 53 -8.26 -1.93 13.98
N ASP A 54 -8.50 -2.10 12.68
CA ASP A 54 -9.02 -3.33 12.09
C ASP A 54 -7.88 -4.16 11.49
N GLN A 55 -7.45 -5.16 12.25
CA GLN A 55 -6.31 -6.01 11.89
C GLN A 55 -6.63 -6.93 10.70
N ASP A 56 -7.89 -7.34 10.53
CA ASP A 56 -8.29 -8.20 9.41
C ASP A 56 -8.26 -7.42 8.10
N ARG A 57 -8.74 -6.17 8.09
CA ARG A 57 -8.61 -5.28 6.94
C ARG A 57 -7.15 -4.98 6.60
N LEU A 58 -6.31 -4.70 7.61
CA LEU A 58 -4.89 -4.50 7.36
C LEU A 58 -4.26 -5.75 6.74
N SER A 59 -4.58 -6.92 7.27
CA SER A 59 -4.10 -8.19 6.72
C SER A 59 -4.52 -8.38 5.25
N GLY A 60 -5.73 -7.95 4.90
CA GLY A 60 -6.21 -7.91 3.52
C GLY A 60 -5.35 -7.02 2.61
N VAL A 61 -5.05 -5.79 3.04
CA VAL A 61 -4.15 -4.86 2.33
C VAL A 61 -2.75 -5.44 2.19
N ILE A 62 -2.17 -5.96 3.27
CA ILE A 62 -0.82 -6.54 3.28
C ILE A 62 -0.69 -7.66 2.26
N LYS A 63 -1.67 -8.55 2.16
CA LYS A 63 -1.67 -9.64 1.17
C LYS A 63 -1.59 -9.13 -0.28
N LYS A 64 -2.10 -7.94 -0.57
CA LYS A 64 -2.06 -7.35 -1.92
C LYS A 64 -0.67 -6.84 -2.32
N ILE A 65 0.17 -6.57 -1.33
CA ILE A 65 1.51 -6.01 -1.54
C ILE A 65 2.61 -6.93 -1.01
N GLU A 66 2.26 -8.16 -0.66
CA GLU A 66 3.21 -9.18 -0.21
C GLU A 66 4.28 -9.41 -1.29
N GLY A 67 5.55 -9.41 -0.86
CA GLY A 67 6.70 -9.51 -1.77
C GLY A 67 7.11 -8.19 -2.43
N CYS A 68 6.44 -7.07 -2.13
CA CYS A 68 6.99 -5.74 -2.39
C CYS A 68 8.00 -5.37 -1.30
N GLU A 69 9.03 -4.64 -1.68
CA GLU A 69 10.06 -4.15 -0.75
C GLU A 69 9.69 -2.76 -0.19
N ARG A 70 8.84 -2.00 -0.91
CA ARG A 70 8.44 -0.64 -0.55
C ARG A 70 6.99 -0.34 -0.90
N VAL A 71 6.36 0.56 -0.14
CA VAL A 71 5.09 1.21 -0.49
C VAL A 71 5.33 2.70 -0.66
N TYR A 72 4.84 3.29 -1.74
CA TYR A 72 4.80 4.75 -1.91
C TYR A 72 3.37 5.25 -1.69
N CYS A 73 3.20 6.15 -0.73
CA CYS A 73 1.92 6.76 -0.37
C CYS A 73 2.15 8.21 0.10
N THR A 74 1.08 9.01 0.20
CA THR A 74 1.21 10.37 0.76
C THR A 74 1.26 10.38 2.28
N LYS A 75 0.63 9.37 2.91
CA LYS A 75 0.60 9.21 4.36
C LYS A 75 0.26 7.76 4.74
N ILE A 76 0.81 7.33 5.86
CA ILE A 76 0.52 6.07 6.53
C ILE A 76 0.47 6.33 8.05
N GLY A 77 -0.42 5.62 8.76
CA GLY A 77 -0.45 5.68 10.22
C GLY A 77 0.61 4.77 10.86
N ASP A 78 0.97 5.05 12.11
CA ASP A 78 2.06 4.34 12.81
C ASP A 78 1.83 2.83 12.94
N SER A 79 0.60 2.41 13.25
CA SER A 79 0.26 0.98 13.39
C SER A 79 0.40 0.23 12.04
N PRO A 80 -0.25 0.65 10.93
CA PRO A 80 0.01 0.05 9.62
C PRO A 80 1.48 0.08 9.20
N ALA A 81 2.20 1.18 9.46
CA ALA A 81 3.62 1.30 9.10
C ALA A 81 4.49 0.29 9.87
N ALA A 82 4.22 0.10 11.17
CA ALA A 82 4.94 -0.88 11.99
C ALA A 82 4.71 -2.31 11.50
N GLU A 83 3.48 -2.66 11.12
CA GLU A 83 3.16 -3.99 10.57
C GLU A 83 3.85 -4.24 9.22
N LEU A 84 3.91 -3.24 8.32
CA LEU A 84 4.65 -3.36 7.07
C LEU A 84 6.15 -3.59 7.31
N LYS A 85 6.75 -2.84 8.23
CA LYS A 85 8.17 -2.98 8.58
C LYS A 85 8.49 -4.36 9.17
N LYS A 86 7.59 -4.95 9.96
CA LYS A 86 7.76 -6.34 10.47
C LYS A 86 7.85 -7.37 9.34
N LEU A 87 7.26 -7.08 8.18
CA LEU A 87 7.26 -7.92 7.00
C LEU A 87 8.38 -7.57 6.00
N GLY A 88 9.25 -6.62 6.34
CA GLY A 88 10.34 -6.17 5.47
C GLY A 88 9.89 -5.23 4.35
N ILE A 89 8.69 -4.64 4.46
CA ILE A 89 8.17 -3.66 3.50
C ILE A 89 8.40 -2.26 4.08
N GLU A 90 9.18 -1.42 3.40
CA GLU A 90 9.43 -0.05 3.84
C GLU A 90 8.33 0.90 3.32
N PRO A 91 7.53 1.53 4.20
CA PRO A 91 6.42 2.39 3.82
C PRO A 91 6.79 3.85 3.54
#